data_AF-A0A163IX40-F1
#
_entry.id   AF-A0A163IX40-F1
#
_cell.length_a   1.000
_cell.length_b   1.000
_cell.length_c   1.000
_cell.angle_alpha   90.00
_cell.angle_beta   90.00
_cell.angle_gamma   90.00
#
_symmetry.space_group_name_H-M   'P 1'
#
loop_
_entity.id
_entity.type
_entity.pdbx_description
1 polymer ?
#
loop_
_entity_poly.entity_id
_entity_poly.type
_entity_poly.pdbx_seq_one_letter_code
_entity_poly.pdbx_strand_id
1 'polypeptide(L)'
;MLRKNSLRVAEIICAGTILLIGSGCGASTEPSWKSFDGAANVKSFPVPKEANKTEQTTGNSDLDYVRYALPGLKEDDSIPEAYLDEIVSWGWKQKETEDNGSSLVFEKGKNIVHLSVHDDFLIITVPAQFKKQVIQGLESNKANE
;
A
#
# COMPACT_ATOMS: atom_id res chain seq x y z
N MET A 1 -74.06 11.38 -31.10
CA MET A 1 -73.36 10.17 -30.60
C MET A 1 -71.90 10.31 -30.98
N LEU A 2 -71.05 10.71 -30.02
CA LEU A 2 -70.22 9.87 -29.15
C LEU A 2 -68.77 9.74 -29.68
N ARG A 3 -67.90 10.51 -29.02
CA ARG A 3 -66.43 10.61 -29.02
C ARG A 3 -65.65 9.31 -29.25
N LYS A 4 -64.46 9.43 -29.88
CA LYS A 4 -63.10 9.11 -29.34
C LYS A 4 -62.06 9.28 -30.45
N ASN A 5 -61.21 10.30 -30.37
CA ASN A 5 -59.87 10.32 -29.74
C ASN A 5 -58.82 9.42 -30.43
N SER A 6 -57.89 10.04 -31.16
CA SER A 6 -56.45 9.93 -30.84
C SER A 6 -55.64 10.86 -31.76
N LEU A 7 -55.70 12.15 -31.44
CA LEU A 7 -54.61 13.06 -31.76
C LEU A 7 -53.45 12.71 -30.81
N ARG A 8 -52.24 12.55 -31.34
CA ARG A 8 -50.89 12.76 -30.74
C ARG A 8 -49.90 11.74 -31.36
N VAL A 9 -49.53 11.96 -32.63
CA VAL A 9 -48.24 11.47 -33.14
C VAL A 9 -47.21 12.49 -32.69
N ALA A 10 -46.78 12.35 -31.44
CA ALA A 10 -45.71 13.16 -30.87
C ALA A 10 -44.41 12.35 -30.98
N GLU A 11 -43.45 12.99 -31.66
CA GLU A 11 -42.03 12.71 -31.73
C GLU A 11 -41.45 11.92 -30.55
N ILE A 12 -40.90 10.74 -30.81
CA ILE A 12 -39.85 10.13 -29.98
C ILE A 12 -38.81 9.55 -30.94
N ILE A 13 -38.04 10.46 -31.54
CA ILE A 13 -36.70 10.18 -32.07
C ILE A 13 -35.74 10.51 -30.92
N CYS A 14 -34.67 9.71 -30.77
CA CYS A 14 -33.58 9.85 -29.79
C CYS A 14 -33.83 9.34 -28.35
N ALA A 15 -33.64 8.03 -28.14
CA ALA A 15 -33.01 7.52 -26.92
C ALA A 15 -32.74 6.01 -27.08
N GLY A 16 -31.76 5.64 -27.90
CA GLY A 16 -31.54 4.23 -28.18
C GLY A 16 -30.20 3.91 -28.80
N THR A 17 -29.11 4.36 -28.16
CA THR A 17 -27.79 3.71 -28.20
C THR A 17 -26.78 4.57 -27.43
N ILE A 18 -26.81 4.46 -26.10
CA ILE A 18 -25.60 4.68 -25.29
C ILE A 18 -25.36 3.37 -24.54
N LEU A 19 -24.97 2.33 -25.30
CA LEU A 19 -24.13 1.29 -24.75
C LEU A 19 -22.69 1.79 -24.86
N LEU A 20 -22.36 2.77 -24.00
CA LEU A 20 -20.98 2.94 -23.57
C LEU A 20 -20.67 1.70 -22.75
N ILE A 21 -20.21 0.66 -23.44
CA ILE A 21 -19.45 -0.42 -22.83
C ILE A 21 -18.26 0.31 -22.22
N GLY A 22 -18.38 0.67 -20.95
CA GLY A 22 -17.24 0.97 -20.12
C GLY A 22 -16.43 -0.29 -20.09
N SER A 23 -15.50 -0.45 -21.05
CA SER A 23 -14.26 -1.12 -20.78
C SER A 23 -13.57 -0.27 -19.72
N GLY A 24 -14.02 -0.44 -18.47
CA GLY A 24 -13.18 -0.19 -17.33
C GLY A 24 -11.95 -1.01 -17.59
N CYS A 25 -10.89 -0.35 -18.02
CA CYS A 25 -9.56 -0.91 -18.07
C CYS A 25 -9.10 -1.05 -16.61
N GLY A 26 -9.77 -1.92 -15.87
CA GLY A 26 -9.22 -2.55 -14.68
C GLY A 26 -8.46 -3.75 -15.18
N ALA A 27 -7.37 -3.53 -15.91
CA ALA A 27 -6.36 -4.56 -16.02
C ALA A 27 -5.85 -4.74 -14.60
N SER A 28 -6.34 -5.77 -13.91
CA SER A 28 -5.74 -6.31 -12.69
C SER A 28 -4.33 -6.73 -13.07
N THR A 29 -3.44 -5.74 -13.07
CA THR A 29 -2.06 -5.92 -13.45
C THR A 29 -1.39 -6.22 -12.14
N GLU A 30 -1.03 -7.48 -11.94
CA GLU A 30 -0.26 -7.89 -10.77
C GLU A 30 0.99 -7.00 -10.66
N PRO A 31 1.43 -6.66 -9.44
CA PRO A 31 2.62 -5.84 -9.27
C PRO A 31 3.84 -6.51 -9.93
N SER A 32 4.72 -5.70 -10.53
CA SER A 32 5.84 -6.20 -11.33
C SER A 32 7.02 -6.69 -10.49
N TRP A 33 7.18 -6.14 -9.27
CA TRP A 33 8.27 -6.46 -8.33
C TRP A 33 9.67 -6.30 -8.94
N LYS A 34 9.85 -5.41 -9.92
CA LYS A 34 11.12 -5.26 -10.67
C LYS A 34 12.05 -4.17 -10.16
N SER A 35 11.51 -3.17 -9.46
CA SER A 35 12.29 -2.03 -9.02
C SER A 35 11.71 -1.47 -7.74
N PHE A 36 12.59 -0.99 -6.87
CA PHE A 36 12.26 -0.63 -5.51
C PHE A 36 12.87 0.72 -5.13
N ASP A 37 12.13 1.49 -4.37
CA ASP A 37 12.57 2.72 -3.72
C ASP A 37 12.51 2.55 -2.19
N GLY A 38 13.25 3.38 -1.45
CA GLY A 38 13.22 3.35 0.00
C GLY A 38 11.91 3.91 0.58
N ALA A 39 11.33 3.22 1.56
CA ALA A 39 10.12 3.66 2.25
C ALA A 39 10.26 5.09 2.80
N ALA A 40 9.17 5.85 2.79
CA ALA A 40 9.11 7.23 3.25
C ALA A 40 9.51 7.40 4.72
N ASN A 41 9.15 6.43 5.58
CA ASN A 41 9.49 6.40 7.00
C ASN A 41 10.79 5.66 7.31
N VAL A 42 11.19 4.69 6.49
CA VAL A 42 12.44 3.93 6.63
C VAL A 42 13.12 3.78 5.28
N LYS A 43 14.04 4.70 4.95
CA LYS A 43 14.71 4.75 3.64
C LYS A 43 15.49 3.50 3.28
N SER A 44 15.86 2.69 4.27
CA SER A 44 16.55 1.43 4.09
C SER A 44 15.62 0.23 3.88
N PHE A 45 14.29 0.39 3.92
CA PHE A 45 13.33 -0.67 3.65
C PHE A 45 12.79 -0.53 2.23
N PRO A 46 12.88 -1.56 1.36
CA PRO A 46 12.44 -1.46 -0.03
C PRO A 46 10.92 -1.45 -0.13
N VAL A 47 10.40 -0.64 -1.04
CA VAL A 47 8.98 -0.58 -1.44
C VAL A 47 8.94 -0.59 -2.97
N PRO A 48 8.02 -1.35 -3.61
CA PRO A 48 7.91 -1.35 -5.06
C PRO A 48 7.77 0.07 -5.61
N LYS A 49 8.55 0.41 -6.64
CA LYS A 49 8.58 1.75 -7.23
C LYS A 49 7.24 2.15 -7.88
N GLU A 50 6.46 1.17 -8.29
CA GLU A 50 5.11 1.36 -8.82
C GLU A 50 4.08 1.66 -7.72
N ALA A 51 4.45 1.47 -6.44
CA ALA A 51 3.58 1.76 -5.30
C ALA A 51 3.55 3.28 -5.02
N ASN A 52 2.35 3.83 -4.91
CA ASN A 52 2.15 5.26 -4.71
C ASN A 52 1.84 5.58 -3.25
N LYS A 53 2.62 6.43 -2.60
CA LYS A 53 2.34 6.86 -1.22
C LYS A 53 1.00 7.61 -1.17
N THR A 54 0.03 7.07 -0.43
CA THR A 54 -1.31 7.67 -0.29
C THR A 54 -1.51 8.34 1.06
N GLU A 55 -0.95 7.78 2.14
CA GLU A 55 -1.14 8.30 3.49
C GLU A 55 0.14 8.14 4.31
N GLN A 56 0.35 9.06 5.25
CA GLN A 56 1.45 9.02 6.21
C GLN A 56 1.02 9.70 7.50
N THR A 57 1.21 9.04 8.64
CA THR A 57 0.97 9.66 9.93
C THR A 57 2.10 10.66 10.18
N THR A 58 1.77 11.95 10.28
CA THR A 58 2.74 13.02 10.55
C THR A 58 2.47 13.56 11.95
N GLY A 59 3.48 13.54 12.83
CA GLY A 59 3.41 14.17 14.16
C GLY A 59 2.93 13.28 15.31
N ASN A 60 2.64 11.99 15.09
CA ASN A 60 2.41 11.04 16.18
C ASN A 60 3.73 10.32 16.53
N SER A 61 4.23 10.51 17.76
CA SER A 61 5.50 9.92 18.21
C SER A 61 5.44 8.40 18.39
N ASP A 62 4.24 7.84 18.50
CA ASP A 62 4.01 6.48 18.98
C ASP A 62 3.89 5.47 17.83
N LEU A 63 3.57 5.95 16.63
CA LEU A 63 3.41 5.12 15.44
C LEU A 63 3.84 5.87 14.17
N ASP A 64 4.84 5.33 13.47
CA ASP A 64 5.26 5.85 12.17
C ASP A 64 4.79 4.94 11.06
N TYR A 65 3.71 5.36 10.41
CA TYR A 65 2.91 4.59 9.47
C TYR A 65 2.89 5.27 8.11
N VAL A 66 3.04 4.47 7.05
CA VAL A 66 2.89 4.91 5.67
C VAL A 66 2.12 3.86 4.88
N ARG A 67 1.09 4.31 4.15
CA ARG A 67 0.32 3.49 3.20
C ARG A 67 0.72 3.80 1.76
N TYR A 68 0.93 2.74 0.98
CA TYR A 68 1.19 2.79 -0.45
C TYR A 68 0.07 2.08 -1.20
N ALA A 69 -0.54 2.73 -2.18
CA ALA A 69 -1.40 2.08 -3.16
C ALA A 69 -0.56 1.27 -4.13
N LEU A 70 -0.90 0.00 -4.28
CA LEU A 70 -0.28 -0.96 -5.18
C LEU A 70 -1.39 -1.81 -5.82
N PRO A 71 -2.06 -1.30 -6.87
CA PRO A 71 -3.17 -2.00 -7.50
C PRO A 71 -2.78 -3.41 -7.95
N GLY A 72 -3.69 -4.37 -7.79
CA GLY A 72 -3.46 -5.77 -8.14
C GLY A 72 -2.88 -6.62 -7.01
N LEU A 73 -2.55 -6.02 -5.86
CA LEU A 73 -2.20 -6.73 -4.64
C LEU A 73 -3.45 -7.31 -3.97
N LYS A 74 -3.35 -8.50 -3.39
CA LYS A 74 -4.42 -9.16 -2.64
C LYS A 74 -3.96 -9.52 -1.24
N GLU A 75 -4.83 -9.34 -0.25
CA GLU A 75 -4.54 -9.66 1.15
C GLU A 75 -4.30 -11.16 1.37
N ASP A 76 -5.11 -11.99 0.71
CA ASP A 76 -5.06 -13.44 0.86
C ASP A 76 -3.93 -14.10 0.06
N ASP A 77 -3.28 -13.34 -0.83
CA ASP A 77 -2.17 -13.84 -1.63
C ASP A 77 -0.87 -13.76 -0.82
N SER A 78 -0.07 -14.82 -0.92
CA SER A 78 1.28 -14.81 -0.34
C SER A 78 2.13 -13.74 -1.01
N ILE A 79 2.90 -13.02 -0.19
CA ILE A 79 3.87 -12.04 -0.70
C ILE A 79 4.86 -12.77 -1.64
N PRO A 80 5.08 -12.28 -2.88
CA PRO A 80 5.95 -12.97 -3.82
C PRO A 80 7.39 -13.08 -3.33
N GLU A 81 8.00 -14.24 -3.57
CA GLU A 81 9.38 -14.55 -3.17
C GLU A 81 10.38 -13.50 -3.68
N ALA A 82 10.17 -12.99 -4.91
CA ALA A 82 11.00 -11.92 -5.48
C ALA A 82 11.06 -10.66 -4.61
N TYR A 83 9.98 -10.31 -3.90
CA TYR A 83 9.98 -9.17 -2.99
C TYR A 83 10.66 -9.50 -1.67
N LEU A 84 10.46 -10.72 -1.14
CA LEU A 84 11.15 -11.18 0.06
C LEU A 84 12.67 -11.21 -0.15
N ASP A 85 13.12 -11.70 -1.30
CA ASP A 85 14.52 -11.70 -1.70
C ASP A 85 15.09 -10.29 -1.80
N GLU A 86 14.34 -9.33 -2.34
CA GLU A 86 14.76 -7.94 -2.38
C GLU A 86 14.93 -7.38 -0.95
N ILE A 87 13.96 -7.61 -0.06
CA ILE A 87 14.03 -7.19 1.35
C ILE A 87 15.28 -7.76 2.03
N VAL A 88 15.59 -9.05 1.78
CA VAL A 88 16.79 -9.71 2.30
C VAL A 88 18.08 -9.14 1.68
N SER A 89 18.09 -8.86 0.39
CA SER A 89 19.24 -8.25 -0.30
C SER A 89 19.56 -6.84 0.23
N TRP A 90 18.53 -6.12 0.68
CA TRP A 90 18.67 -4.84 1.39
C TRP A 90 19.10 -5.01 2.85
N GLY A 91 19.35 -6.25 3.30
CA GLY A 91 19.92 -6.59 4.60
C GLY A 91 18.91 -6.71 5.73
N TRP A 92 17.63 -6.91 5.43
CA TRP A 92 16.61 -7.20 6.43
C TRP A 92 16.44 -8.71 6.63
N LYS A 93 15.99 -9.09 7.81
CA LYS A 93 15.69 -10.48 8.15
C LYS A 93 14.25 -10.57 8.64
N GLN A 94 13.50 -11.50 8.08
CA GLN A 94 12.16 -11.81 8.58
C GLN A 94 12.28 -12.45 9.97
N LYS A 95 11.45 -12.01 10.91
CA LYS A 95 11.26 -12.68 12.18
C LYS A 95 10.20 -13.76 12.04
N GLU A 96 10.47 -14.92 12.60
CA GLU A 96 9.45 -15.94 12.85
C GLU A 96 8.54 -15.41 13.97
N THR A 97 7.40 -14.85 13.60
CA THR A 97 6.33 -14.44 14.51
C THR A 97 5.10 -15.30 14.24
N GLU A 98 4.24 -15.48 15.24
CA GLU A 98 2.93 -16.14 15.04
C GLU A 98 2.22 -15.51 13.83
N ASP A 99 2.02 -16.33 12.80
CA ASP A 99 1.48 -15.95 11.51
C ASP A 99 0.08 -15.34 11.66
N ASN A 100 0.02 -14.02 11.73
CA ASN A 100 -1.21 -13.29 11.52
C ASN A 100 -1.28 -12.92 10.04
N GLY A 101 -1.38 -13.97 9.20
CA GLY A 101 -1.73 -14.03 7.75
C GLY A 101 -1.21 -12.94 6.80
N SER A 102 -1.53 -11.69 7.07
CA SER A 102 -1.29 -10.52 6.23
C SER A 102 -0.23 -9.56 6.78
N SER A 103 0.47 -9.90 7.87
CA SER A 103 1.49 -9.05 8.49
C SER A 103 2.80 -9.78 8.77
N LEU A 104 3.90 -9.27 8.20
CA LEU A 104 5.26 -9.77 8.39
C LEU A 104 6.13 -8.78 9.16
N VAL A 105 7.00 -9.30 10.02
CA VAL A 105 7.93 -8.49 10.81
C VAL A 105 9.35 -8.68 10.31
N PHE A 106 10.04 -7.58 10.03
CA PHE A 106 11.43 -7.56 9.58
C PHE A 106 12.32 -6.79 10.55
N GLU A 107 13.56 -7.26 10.72
CA GLU A 107 14.59 -6.59 11.50
C GLU A 107 15.86 -6.29 10.71
N LYS A 108 16.47 -5.15 11.03
CA LYS A 108 17.81 -4.76 10.56
C LYS A 108 18.53 -3.98 11.65
N GLY A 109 19.38 -4.66 12.40
CA GLY A 109 20.05 -4.10 13.57
C GLY A 109 19.03 -3.76 14.68
N LYS A 110 18.90 -2.48 15.01
CA LYS A 110 17.90 -2.00 16.00
C LYS A 110 16.57 -1.59 15.38
N ASN A 111 16.46 -1.59 14.05
CA ASN A 111 15.26 -1.19 13.34
C ASN A 111 14.32 -2.38 13.17
N ILE A 112 13.04 -2.15 13.43
CA ILE A 112 11.95 -3.12 13.21
C ILE A 112 10.94 -2.47 12.27
N VAL A 113 10.52 -3.22 11.26
CA VAL A 113 9.46 -2.83 10.32
C VAL A 113 8.37 -3.91 10.33
N HIS A 114 7.12 -3.48 10.45
CA HIS A 114 5.96 -4.31 10.20
C HIS A 114 5.46 -3.99 8.79
N LEU A 115 5.42 -5.02 7.95
CA LEU A 115 4.87 -4.99 6.60
C LEU A 115 3.48 -5.63 6.66
N SER A 116 2.43 -4.86 6.35
CA SER A 116 1.08 -5.40 6.23
C SER A 116 0.56 -5.25 4.81
N VAL A 117 -0.11 -6.29 4.32
CA VAL A 117 -0.67 -6.35 2.97
C VAL A 117 -2.19 -6.35 3.06
N HIS A 118 -2.81 -5.51 2.23
CA HIS A 118 -4.25 -5.48 2.02
C HIS A 118 -4.53 -5.47 0.52
N ASP A 119 -5.79 -5.67 0.15
CA ASP A 119 -6.24 -5.48 -1.22
C ASP A 119 -5.85 -4.09 -1.74
N ASP A 120 -5.05 -4.06 -2.81
CA ASP A 120 -4.52 -2.87 -3.48
C ASP A 120 -3.63 -1.96 -2.62
N PHE A 121 -3.25 -2.34 -1.39
CA PHE A 121 -2.42 -1.50 -0.52
C PHE A 121 -1.36 -2.27 0.26
N LEU A 122 -0.21 -1.63 0.42
CA LEU A 122 0.89 -2.07 1.26
C LEU A 122 1.15 -1.04 2.35
N ILE A 123 1.32 -1.49 3.58
CA ILE A 123 1.51 -0.65 4.75
C ILE A 123 2.85 -0.94 5.40
N ILE A 124 3.62 0.11 5.65
CA ILE A 124 4.89 0.05 6.37
C ILE A 124 4.75 0.78 7.70
N THR A 125 4.94 0.05 8.80
CA THR A 125 4.83 0.58 10.15
C THR A 125 6.12 0.38 10.95
N VAL A 126 6.57 1.42 11.66
CA VAL A 126 7.67 1.36 12.61
C VAL A 126 7.14 1.63 14.02
N PRO A 127 7.27 0.67 14.96
CA PRO A 127 6.82 0.87 16.33
C PRO A 127 7.75 1.82 17.10
N ALA A 128 7.18 2.77 17.84
CA ALA A 128 7.94 3.83 18.52
C ALA A 128 8.92 3.35 19.60
N GLN A 129 8.69 2.17 20.18
CA GLN A 129 9.59 1.57 21.17
C GLN A 129 11.04 1.39 20.67
N PHE A 130 11.26 1.39 19.36
CA PHE A 130 12.60 1.31 18.75
C PHE A 130 13.18 2.67 18.32
N LYS A 131 12.36 3.73 18.21
CA LYS A 131 12.83 5.08 17.88
C LYS A 131 13.63 5.73 19.02
N LYS A 132 13.28 5.43 20.29
CA LYS A 132 13.93 6.03 21.47
C LYS A 132 15.39 5.60 21.67
N GLN A 133 15.80 4.42 21.19
CA GLN A 133 17.17 3.92 21.40
C GLN A 133 18.21 4.55 20.45
N VAL A 134 17.78 5.19 19.36
CA VAL A 134 18.68 5.87 18.41
C VAL A 134 19.05 7.28 18.90
N ILE A 135 18.13 7.98 19.57
CA ILE A 135 18.36 9.33 20.09
C ILE A 135 19.31 9.28 21.31
N GLN A 136 19.12 8.30 22.21
CA GLN A 136 19.92 8.21 23.43
C GLN A 136 21.41 7.85 23.19
N GLY A 137 21.70 7.17 22.07
CA GLY A 137 23.06 6.83 21.66
C GLY A 137 23.84 7.98 21.00
N LEU A 138 23.14 9.01 20.50
CA LEU A 138 23.75 10.22 19.89
C LEU A 138 23.97 11.36 20.89
N GLU A 139 23.41 11.26 22.09
CA GLU A 139 23.60 12.27 23.16
C GLU A 139 24.73 11.89 24.13
N SER A 140 25.08 10.60 24.19
CA SER A 140 26.07 10.07 25.14
C SER A 140 27.53 10.24 24.70
N ASN A 141 27.79 10.71 23.48
CA ASN A 141 29.13 10.95 22.93
C ASN A 141 29.52 12.44 22.84
N LYS A 142 28.71 13.34 23.41
CA LYS A 142 28.97 14.79 23.40
C LYS A 142 29.21 15.39 24.80
N ALA A 143 29.19 14.57 25.85
CA ALA A 143 29.34 15.00 27.24
C ALA A 143 30.72 14.67 27.84
N ASN A 144 31.68 14.25 27.03
CA ASN A 144 33.04 13.92 27.47
C ASN A 144 34.11 14.49 26.52
N GLU A 145 34.13 15.80 26.35
CA GLU A 145 35.32 16.53 25.93
C GLU A 145 35.41 17.87 26.66
#